data_AF-A0A938LJB1-F1
#
_entry.id   AF-A0A938LJB1-F1
#
_cell.length_a   1.000
_cell.length_b   1.000
_cell.length_c   1.000
_cell.angle_alpha   90.00
_cell.angle_beta   90.00
_cell.angle_gamma   90.00
#
_symmetry.space_group_name_H-M   'P 1'
#
loop_
_entity.id
_entity.type
_entity.pdbx_description
1 polymer ?
#
loop_
_entity_poly.entity_id
_entity_poly.type
_entity_poly.pdbx_seq_one_letter_code
_entity_poly.pdbx_strand_id
1 'polypeptide(L)'
;MDTVTITGKEAVAATAEGVRASVPVRVLVDRLAPPDRMDTGKIILPDGVKSVVSRGPMTVMAYEMPPRVHNLKWIARDSPAPFGPGAKYRTVRLAQPYIIVLAVFGRGPDGRPALTGSNECFYRVGPLKSLADELLYPALLNCSKFEPEGGHPLSWICTQYLKLDALAAVADSNERLRNAITALLECLLDTGFNYSSENHEANSWFSESARRVGEPRIKTVEDWQEAGKEDPLFVLNVKWLPTGRSLAQVIDRIFLNHGIDAARPATSSDIARLILGSART
;
A
#
# COMPACT_ATOMS: atom_id res chain seq x y z
N MET A 1 -5.63 -33.25 22.76
CA MET A 1 -6.19 -32.10 22.03
C MET A 1 -6.61 -31.08 23.06
N ASP A 2 -6.20 -29.82 22.88
CA ASP A 2 -6.65 -28.75 23.76
C ASP A 2 -8.12 -28.44 23.48
N THR A 3 -8.89 -28.27 24.55
CA THR A 3 -10.31 -27.96 24.47
C THR A 3 -10.58 -26.58 25.02
N VAL A 4 -11.37 -25.79 24.30
CA VAL A 4 -11.88 -24.51 24.75
C VAL A 4 -13.39 -24.62 24.85
N THR A 5 -13.94 -24.34 26.02
CA THR A 5 -15.38 -24.31 26.28
C THR A 5 -15.79 -22.90 26.68
N ILE A 6 -16.82 -22.36 26.04
CA ILE A 6 -17.39 -21.05 26.37
C ILE A 6 -18.75 -21.28 26.99
N THR A 7 -18.92 -20.90 28.26
CA THR A 7 -20.17 -21.07 29.00
C THR A 7 -20.55 -19.76 29.67
N GLY A 8 -21.66 -19.17 29.23
CA GLY A 8 -22.13 -17.87 29.74
C GLY A 8 -21.10 -16.77 29.51
N LYS A 9 -20.50 -16.26 30.59
CA LYS A 9 -19.53 -15.14 30.56
C LYS A 9 -18.08 -15.60 30.72
N GLU A 10 -17.80 -16.89 30.75
CA GLU A 10 -16.45 -17.43 30.89
C GLU A 10 -16.02 -18.32 29.72
N ALA A 11 -14.74 -18.23 29.38
CA ALA A 11 -14.07 -19.14 28.47
C ALA A 11 -13.01 -19.93 29.24
N VAL A 12 -13.07 -21.26 29.15
CA VAL A 12 -12.20 -22.20 29.87
C VAL A 12 -11.37 -22.97 28.86
N ALA A 13 -10.05 -22.99 29.04
CA ALA A 13 -9.13 -23.84 28.30
C ALA A 13 -8.66 -25.00 29.17
N ALA A 14 -8.57 -26.19 28.58
CA ALA A 14 -7.95 -27.35 29.19
C ALA A 14 -6.93 -27.98 28.22
N THR A 15 -5.70 -28.20 28.69
CA THR A 15 -4.68 -28.93 27.92
C THR A 15 -4.83 -30.44 28.08
N ALA A 16 -4.18 -31.21 27.21
CA ALA A 16 -4.15 -32.67 27.31
C ALA A 16 -3.53 -33.17 28.64
N GLU A 17 -2.65 -32.38 29.24
CA GLU A 17 -1.96 -32.64 30.50
C GLU A 17 -2.78 -32.23 31.74
N GLY A 18 -4.03 -31.80 31.56
CA GLY A 18 -4.95 -31.46 32.65
C GLY A 18 -4.79 -30.06 33.23
N VAL A 19 -3.95 -29.21 32.63
CA VAL A 19 -3.84 -27.79 33.02
C VAL A 19 -5.10 -27.05 32.59
N ARG A 20 -5.72 -26.31 33.50
CA ARG A 20 -6.94 -25.54 33.25
C ARG A 20 -6.77 -24.07 33.60
N ALA A 21 -7.30 -23.19 32.78
CA ALA A 21 -7.43 -21.76 33.06
C ALA A 21 -8.77 -21.25 32.55
N SER A 22 -9.29 -20.21 33.19
CA SER A 22 -10.48 -19.49 32.74
C SER A 22 -10.23 -17.99 32.64
N VAL A 23 -10.90 -17.35 31.69
CA VAL A 23 -10.95 -15.90 31.56
C VAL A 23 -12.38 -15.47 31.25
N PRO A 24 -12.79 -14.24 31.61
CA PRO A 24 -14.04 -13.69 31.12
C PRO A 24 -14.07 -13.67 29.59
N VAL A 25 -15.22 -14.00 28.97
CA VAL A 25 -15.39 -13.98 27.50
C VAL A 25 -15.03 -12.63 26.92
N ARG A 26 -15.33 -11.53 27.63
CA ARG A 26 -14.90 -10.19 27.21
C ARG A 26 -13.37 -10.10 27.06
N VAL A 27 -12.62 -10.58 28.04
CA VAL A 27 -11.15 -10.58 28.01
C VAL A 27 -10.62 -11.49 26.90
N LEU A 28 -11.27 -12.64 26.67
CA LEU A 28 -10.94 -13.48 25.53
C LEU A 28 -11.18 -12.75 24.21
N VAL A 29 -12.36 -12.13 24.02
CA VAL A 29 -12.70 -11.35 22.82
C VAL A 29 -11.74 -10.19 22.61
N ASP A 30 -11.36 -9.48 23.67
CA ASP A 30 -10.39 -8.37 23.61
C ASP A 30 -8.99 -8.84 23.15
N ARG A 31 -8.64 -10.12 23.40
CA ARG A 31 -7.36 -10.73 22.99
C ARG A 31 -7.42 -11.45 21.65
N LEU A 32 -8.60 -11.97 21.28
CA LEU A 32 -8.89 -12.49 19.93
C LEU A 32 -9.00 -11.34 18.94
N ALA A 33 -9.47 -10.17 19.40
CA ALA A 33 -9.37 -8.93 18.68
C ALA A 33 -7.87 -8.60 18.53
N PRO A 34 -7.39 -8.27 17.33
CA PRO A 34 -6.02 -7.83 17.17
C PRO A 34 -5.77 -6.67 18.14
N PRO A 35 -4.71 -6.71 18.97
CA PRO A 35 -4.50 -5.80 20.10
C PRO A 35 -4.46 -4.32 19.69
N ASP A 36 -4.24 -4.08 18.39
CA ASP A 36 -4.21 -2.78 17.78
C ASP A 36 -5.08 -2.75 16.52
N ARG A 37 -6.31 -3.28 16.52
CA ARG A 37 -7.23 -2.99 15.41
C ARG A 37 -7.31 -1.47 15.35
N MET A 38 -6.71 -0.87 14.31
CA MET A 38 -6.72 0.57 14.12
C MET A 38 -8.18 0.94 13.92
N ASP A 39 -8.83 1.33 15.02
CA ASP A 39 -10.18 1.83 14.99
C ASP A 39 -10.09 3.11 14.17
N THR A 40 -10.56 3.03 12.93
CA THR A 40 -10.72 4.24 12.14
C THR A 40 -11.79 5.14 12.79
N GLY A 41 -12.49 4.70 13.83
CA GLY A 41 -13.41 5.49 14.60
C GLY A 41 -14.49 6.09 13.71
N LYS A 42 -14.67 7.41 13.82
CA LYS A 42 -15.56 8.19 12.95
C LYS A 42 -14.81 8.79 11.74
N ILE A 43 -13.73 8.15 11.26
CA ILE A 43 -12.98 8.62 10.09
C ILE A 43 -13.92 8.68 8.89
N ILE A 44 -14.08 9.89 8.39
CA ILE A 44 -14.64 10.14 7.07
C ILE A 44 -13.51 9.84 6.08
N LEU A 45 -13.64 8.73 5.36
CA LEU A 45 -12.65 8.34 4.37
C LEU A 45 -12.63 9.38 3.23
N PRO A 46 -11.45 9.82 2.78
CA PRO A 46 -11.38 10.71 1.62
C PRO A 46 -11.95 10.03 0.37
N ASP A 47 -12.56 10.83 -0.49
CA ASP A 47 -13.06 10.39 -1.78
C ASP A 47 -11.95 9.69 -2.59
N GLY A 48 -12.26 8.52 -3.13
CA GLY A 48 -11.32 7.67 -3.85
C GLY A 48 -10.81 6.48 -3.04
N VAL A 49 -10.92 6.48 -1.70
CA VAL A 49 -10.62 5.28 -0.90
C VAL A 49 -11.65 4.18 -1.17
N LYS A 50 -11.20 3.03 -1.67
CA LYS A 50 -12.06 1.87 -2.03
C LYS A 50 -12.04 0.77 -1.00
N SER A 51 -10.95 0.62 -0.25
CA SER A 51 -10.85 -0.37 0.82
C SER A 51 -9.89 0.06 1.90
N VAL A 52 -10.16 -0.38 3.13
CA VAL A 52 -9.28 -0.20 4.29
C VAL A 52 -9.11 -1.57 4.94
N VAL A 53 -7.87 -2.04 5.04
CA VAL A 53 -7.54 -3.32 5.66
C VAL A 53 -6.54 -3.09 6.78
N SER A 54 -6.83 -3.58 7.99
CA SER A 54 -5.96 -3.41 9.16
C SER A 54 -5.57 -4.77 9.74
N ARG A 55 -4.31 -4.91 10.14
CA ARG A 55 -3.75 -6.05 10.89
C ARG A 55 -2.72 -5.54 11.89
N GLY A 56 -2.93 -5.88 13.17
CA GLY A 56 -2.11 -5.33 14.25
C GLY A 56 -1.94 -3.81 14.10
N PRO A 57 -0.76 -3.25 14.33
CA PRO A 57 -0.53 -1.80 14.34
C PRO A 57 -0.55 -1.14 12.94
N MET A 58 -0.89 -1.88 11.89
CA MET A 58 -0.80 -1.42 10.50
C MET A 58 -2.14 -1.43 9.79
N THR A 59 -2.35 -0.43 8.93
CA THR A 59 -3.50 -0.28 8.05
C THR A 59 -3.02 0.02 6.64
N VAL A 60 -3.59 -0.66 5.65
CA VAL A 60 -3.42 -0.35 4.23
C VAL A 60 -4.73 0.23 3.71
N MET A 61 -4.66 1.44 3.16
CA MET A 61 -5.77 2.07 2.45
C MET A 61 -5.52 1.99 0.95
N ALA A 62 -6.46 1.42 0.20
CA ALA A 62 -6.42 1.42 -1.25
C ALA A 62 -7.20 2.64 -1.77
N TYR A 63 -6.48 3.57 -2.37
CA TYR A 63 -7.02 4.76 -3.03
C TYR A 63 -7.05 4.53 -4.54
N GLU A 64 -8.16 4.85 -5.19
CA GLU A 64 -8.31 4.78 -6.64
C GLU A 64 -8.48 6.19 -7.22
N MET A 65 -7.69 6.48 -8.25
CA MET A 65 -7.89 7.61 -9.13
C MET A 65 -8.41 7.12 -10.50
N PRO A 66 -9.52 7.69 -11.03
CA PRO A 66 -10.03 7.31 -12.34
C PRO A 66 -9.08 7.76 -13.47
N PRO A 67 -9.23 7.18 -14.68
CA PRO A 67 -8.40 7.51 -15.83
C PRO A 67 -8.49 8.98 -16.15
N ARG A 68 -7.34 9.62 -16.28
CA ARG A 68 -7.24 11.05 -16.61
C ARG A 68 -5.88 11.38 -17.17
N VAL A 69 -5.80 12.57 -17.76
CA VAL A 69 -4.55 13.12 -18.24
C VAL A 69 -3.89 13.95 -17.13
N HIS A 70 -2.64 13.63 -16.82
CA HIS A 70 -1.82 14.33 -15.82
C HIS A 70 -0.74 15.17 -16.48
N ASN A 71 -0.48 16.35 -15.92
CA ASN A 71 0.71 17.13 -16.22
C ASN A 71 1.81 16.73 -15.23
N LEU A 72 2.77 15.95 -15.68
CA LEU A 72 3.86 15.42 -14.86
C LEU A 72 5.14 16.21 -15.12
N LYS A 73 5.95 16.41 -14.08
CA LYS A 73 7.31 16.93 -14.23
C LYS A 73 8.24 15.78 -14.56
N TRP A 74 8.64 15.67 -15.83
CA TRP A 74 9.50 14.59 -16.29
C TRP A 74 10.91 15.09 -16.57
N ILE A 75 11.92 14.27 -16.28
CA ILE A 75 13.32 14.59 -16.55
C ILE A 75 13.50 14.96 -18.03
N ALA A 76 14.13 16.10 -18.29
CA ALA A 76 14.39 16.56 -19.63
C ALA A 76 15.50 15.71 -20.27
N ARG A 77 15.41 15.45 -21.58
CA ARG A 77 16.40 14.64 -22.31
C ARG A 77 17.80 15.26 -22.27
N ASP A 78 17.87 16.59 -22.22
CA ASP A 78 19.09 17.40 -22.12
C ASP A 78 19.45 17.77 -20.67
N SER A 79 18.85 17.10 -19.68
CA SER A 79 19.19 17.32 -18.28
C SER A 79 20.66 16.96 -18.01
N PRO A 80 21.46 17.85 -17.38
CA PRO A 80 22.87 17.58 -17.11
C PRO A 80 23.08 16.58 -15.96
N ALA A 81 22.04 16.34 -15.15
CA ALA A 81 22.04 15.34 -14.09
C ALA A 81 20.81 14.43 -14.24
N PRO A 82 20.92 13.12 -13.95
CA PRO A 82 19.82 12.16 -14.09
C PRO A 82 18.75 12.31 -12.98
N PHE A 83 19.09 12.94 -11.86
CA PHE A 83 18.25 13.25 -10.70
C PHE A 83 18.97 14.25 -9.77
N GLY A 84 18.30 14.75 -8.72
CA GLY A 84 18.91 15.59 -7.69
C GLY A 84 19.32 17.01 -8.16
N PRO A 85 20.27 17.66 -7.46
CA PRO A 85 20.74 19.00 -7.83
C PRO A 85 21.27 19.06 -9.27
N GLY A 86 20.82 20.06 -10.03
CA GLY A 86 21.18 20.23 -11.44
C GLY A 86 20.27 19.50 -12.43
N ALA A 87 19.40 18.59 -11.98
CA ALA A 87 18.42 17.94 -12.85
C ALA A 87 17.42 18.97 -13.40
N LYS A 88 17.20 18.94 -14.72
CA LYS A 88 16.21 19.77 -15.42
C LYS A 88 14.97 18.94 -15.73
N TYR A 89 13.82 19.53 -15.47
CA TYR A 89 12.52 18.92 -15.74
C TYR A 89 11.76 19.71 -16.78
N ARG A 90 10.91 19.02 -17.52
CA ARG A 90 9.90 19.59 -18.41
C ARG A 90 8.53 19.05 -18.01
N THR A 91 7.48 19.76 -18.41
CA THR A 91 6.13 19.24 -18.25
C THR A 91 5.81 18.30 -19.39
N VAL A 92 5.29 17.13 -19.08
CA VAL A 92 4.71 16.18 -20.04
C VAL A 92 3.27 15.91 -19.67
N ARG A 93 2.42 15.72 -20.68
CA ARG A 93 0.98 15.50 -20.50
C ARG A 93 0.62 14.06 -20.84
N LEU A 94 0.50 13.20 -19.83
CA LEU A 94 0.31 11.75 -20.02
C LEU A 94 -1.09 11.32 -19.61
N ALA A 95 -1.78 10.61 -20.50
CA ALA A 95 -2.97 9.84 -20.14
C ALA A 95 -2.57 8.70 -19.20
N GLN A 96 -3.30 8.52 -18.10
CA GLN A 96 -3.08 7.45 -17.14
C GLN A 96 -4.35 6.59 -17.05
N PRO A 97 -4.22 5.26 -16.88
CA PRO A 97 -5.37 4.39 -16.61
C PRO A 97 -5.84 4.62 -15.16
N TYR A 98 -6.61 3.70 -14.57
CA TYR A 98 -6.89 3.80 -13.14
C TYR A 98 -5.59 3.65 -12.36
N ILE A 99 -5.28 4.62 -11.49
CA ILE A 99 -4.13 4.57 -10.59
C ILE A 99 -4.63 4.07 -9.23
N ILE A 100 -4.04 2.99 -8.74
CA ILE A 100 -4.32 2.43 -7.43
C ILE A 100 -3.13 2.69 -6.52
N VAL A 101 -3.32 3.47 -5.46
CA VAL A 101 -2.30 3.76 -4.46
C VAL A 101 -2.63 3.00 -3.19
N LEU A 102 -1.68 2.20 -2.71
CA LEU A 102 -1.74 1.55 -1.41
C LEU A 102 -0.96 2.41 -0.42
N ALA A 103 -1.70 3.24 0.32
CA ALA A 103 -1.16 4.03 1.42
C ALA A 103 -1.06 3.15 2.66
N VAL A 104 0.16 2.95 3.15
CA VAL A 104 0.46 2.06 4.26
C VAL A 104 0.71 2.91 5.49
N PHE A 105 -0.11 2.70 6.53
CA PHE A 105 -0.05 3.41 7.79
C PHE A 105 0.40 2.48 8.91
N GLY A 106 1.39 2.90 9.69
CA GLY A 106 1.80 2.25 10.93
C GLY A 106 1.63 3.17 12.13
N ARG A 107 2.11 2.74 13.30
CA ARG A 107 2.25 3.61 14.48
C ARG A 107 3.45 4.52 14.31
N GLY A 108 3.22 5.83 14.36
CA GLY A 108 4.25 6.85 14.45
C GLY A 108 4.88 6.92 15.84
N PRO A 109 5.90 7.78 16.04
CA PRO A 109 6.63 7.92 17.31
C PRO A 109 5.74 8.31 18.50
N ASP A 110 4.63 8.98 18.23
CA ASP A 110 3.64 9.44 19.21
C ASP A 110 2.46 8.45 19.39
N GLY A 111 2.57 7.25 18.79
CA GLY A 111 1.53 6.23 18.80
C GLY A 111 0.36 6.47 17.84
N ARG A 112 0.31 7.61 17.14
CA ARG A 112 -0.75 7.93 16.17
C ARG A 112 -0.44 7.34 14.78
N PRO A 113 -1.43 7.18 13.90
CA PRO A 113 -1.20 6.71 12.54
C PRO A 113 -0.24 7.63 11.77
N ALA A 114 0.74 7.04 11.10
CA ALA A 114 1.68 7.74 10.22
C ALA A 114 1.95 6.89 8.97
N LEU A 115 2.17 7.54 7.81
CA LEU A 115 2.60 6.84 6.60
C LEU A 115 3.92 6.12 6.86
N THR A 116 4.00 4.88 6.43
CA THR A 116 5.26 4.14 6.39
C THR A 116 6.01 4.46 5.11
N GLY A 117 7.24 3.96 5.00
CA GLY A 117 8.00 4.00 3.75
C GLY A 117 7.56 2.97 2.69
N SER A 118 6.52 2.18 2.93
CA SER A 118 6.16 1.02 2.09
C SER A 118 4.94 1.26 1.19
N ASN A 119 4.70 2.50 0.80
CA ASN A 119 3.57 2.84 -0.06
C ASN A 119 3.81 2.33 -1.48
N GLU A 120 2.76 1.80 -2.10
CA GLU A 120 2.85 1.18 -3.42
C GLU A 120 1.85 1.78 -4.42
N CYS A 121 2.21 1.80 -5.70
CA CYS A 121 1.36 2.28 -6.79
C CYS A 121 1.17 1.19 -7.86
N PHE A 122 -0.05 1.07 -8.37
CA PHE A 122 -0.43 0.10 -9.39
C PHE A 122 -1.38 0.73 -10.42
N TYR A 123 -1.54 0.03 -11.54
CA TYR A 123 -2.56 0.32 -12.53
C TYR A 123 -3.69 -0.69 -12.54
N ARG A 124 -4.79 -0.25 -13.14
CA ARG A 124 -5.98 -1.02 -13.49
C ARG A 124 -6.56 -0.47 -14.79
N VAL A 125 -7.09 -1.33 -15.65
CA VAL A 125 -7.81 -0.91 -16.89
C VAL A 125 -9.32 -0.70 -16.66
N GLY A 126 -9.81 -0.98 -15.46
CA GLY A 126 -11.18 -0.74 -15.03
C GLY A 126 -11.24 -0.51 -13.53
N PRO A 127 -12.34 0.05 -13.00
CA PRO A 127 -12.43 0.38 -11.58
C PRO A 127 -12.26 -0.88 -10.72
N LEU A 128 -11.76 -0.70 -9.49
CA LEU A 128 -11.79 -1.69 -8.44
C LEU A 128 -13.23 -1.98 -8.07
N LYS A 129 -13.60 -3.26 -8.12
CA LYS A 129 -14.90 -3.80 -7.72
C LYS A 129 -14.78 -4.66 -6.46
N SER A 130 -13.62 -5.27 -6.23
CA SER A 130 -13.36 -6.13 -5.09
C SER A 130 -11.87 -6.25 -4.75
N LEU A 131 -11.55 -6.84 -3.61
CA LEU A 131 -10.17 -7.19 -3.24
C LEU A 131 -9.57 -8.29 -4.12
N ALA A 132 -10.37 -9.02 -4.88
CA ALA A 132 -9.92 -10.07 -5.79
C ALA A 132 -9.44 -9.52 -7.15
N ASP A 133 -9.64 -8.23 -7.41
CA ASP A 133 -9.19 -7.59 -8.64
C ASP A 133 -7.66 -7.64 -8.78
N GLU A 134 -7.18 -8.14 -9.92
CA GLU A 134 -5.76 -8.14 -10.27
C GLU A 134 -5.25 -6.72 -10.47
N LEU A 135 -4.04 -6.47 -9.96
CA LEU A 135 -3.29 -5.22 -10.14
C LEU A 135 -2.24 -5.36 -11.24
N LEU A 136 -1.94 -4.24 -11.91
CA LEU A 136 -0.96 -4.15 -12.99
C LEU A 136 0.20 -3.23 -12.54
N TYR A 137 1.42 -3.47 -13.01
CA TYR A 137 2.54 -2.58 -12.71
C TYR A 137 2.39 -1.23 -13.42
N PRO A 138 2.69 -0.09 -12.75
CA PRO A 138 2.56 1.23 -13.34
C PRO A 138 3.77 1.55 -14.24
N ALA A 139 3.59 2.20 -15.38
CA ALA A 139 4.73 2.62 -16.22
C ALA A 139 5.28 3.98 -15.77
N LEU A 140 5.70 4.11 -14.51
CA LEU A 140 6.15 5.38 -13.92
C LEU A 140 7.61 5.32 -13.45
N LEU A 141 8.37 6.41 -13.64
CA LEU A 141 9.79 6.50 -13.24
C LEU A 141 9.98 6.51 -11.72
N ASN A 142 9.04 7.08 -10.98
CA ASN A 142 9.05 7.19 -9.52
C ASN A 142 8.38 6.00 -8.81
N CYS A 143 8.11 4.92 -9.57
CA CYS A 143 7.73 3.62 -9.03
C CYS A 143 8.90 2.65 -9.23
N SER A 144 9.61 2.31 -8.15
CA SER A 144 10.79 1.44 -8.23
C SER A 144 10.41 -0.04 -8.30
N LYS A 145 11.21 -0.79 -9.06
CA LYS A 145 11.19 -2.26 -9.09
C LYS A 145 12.37 -2.77 -8.29
N PHE A 146 12.15 -3.76 -7.42
CA PHE A 146 13.23 -4.42 -6.66
C PHE A 146 13.47 -5.84 -7.16
N GLU A 147 14.75 -6.21 -7.25
CA GLU A 147 15.19 -7.58 -7.48
C GLU A 147 16.28 -7.94 -6.46
N PRO A 148 16.08 -8.97 -5.61
CA PRO A 148 14.90 -9.84 -5.52
C PRO A 148 13.66 -9.14 -4.94
N GLU A 149 12.46 -9.67 -5.22
CA GLU A 149 11.19 -9.11 -4.70
C GLU A 149 11.00 -9.31 -3.19
N GLY A 150 11.64 -10.31 -2.58
CA GLY A 150 11.37 -10.70 -1.19
C GLY A 150 11.75 -9.60 -0.19
N GLY A 151 10.81 -9.21 0.68
CA GLY A 151 11.04 -8.19 1.72
C GLY A 151 10.98 -6.73 1.25
N HIS A 152 10.88 -6.47 -0.05
CA HIS A 152 10.75 -5.11 -0.62
C HIS A 152 9.30 -4.79 -1.00
N PRO A 153 8.87 -3.56 -1.31
CA PRO A 153 7.59 -3.33 -1.98
C PRO A 153 7.61 -3.86 -3.43
N LEU A 154 6.45 -4.19 -4.03
CA LEU A 154 6.39 -4.62 -5.45
C LEU A 154 6.55 -3.44 -6.40
N SER A 155 5.90 -2.32 -6.08
CA SER A 155 5.92 -1.10 -6.88
C SER A 155 5.98 0.11 -5.97
N TRP A 156 7.16 0.34 -5.40
CA TRP A 156 7.36 1.35 -4.35
C TRP A 156 7.24 2.75 -4.90
N ILE A 157 6.41 3.58 -4.26
CA ILE A 157 6.38 5.01 -4.51
C ILE A 157 7.59 5.65 -3.84
N CYS A 158 8.46 6.30 -4.61
CA CYS A 158 9.55 7.09 -4.03
C CYS A 158 8.97 8.21 -3.14
N THR A 159 9.31 8.18 -1.85
CA THR A 159 8.78 9.09 -0.82
C THR A 159 9.82 10.09 -0.31
N GLN A 160 10.95 10.26 -0.99
CA GLN A 160 12.05 11.13 -0.55
C GLN A 160 11.63 12.59 -0.33
N TYR A 161 10.63 13.08 -1.08
CA TYR A 161 10.13 14.45 -0.96
C TYR A 161 8.88 14.58 -0.07
N LEU A 162 8.46 13.48 0.56
CA LEU A 162 7.31 13.48 1.45
C LEU A 162 7.70 14.17 2.78
N LYS A 163 7.03 15.29 3.09
CA LYS A 163 7.29 16.05 4.32
C LYS A 163 6.54 15.46 5.51
N LEU A 164 7.01 14.32 6.01
CA LEU A 164 6.38 13.58 7.11
C LEU A 164 6.23 14.40 8.39
N ASP A 165 7.18 15.30 8.69
CA ASP A 165 7.13 16.15 9.90
C ASP A 165 5.92 17.09 9.92
N ALA A 166 5.54 17.63 8.75
CA ALA A 166 4.36 18.48 8.65
C ALA A 166 3.07 17.70 8.92
N LEU A 167 3.01 16.43 8.49
CA LEU A 167 1.90 15.53 8.79
C LEU A 167 1.86 15.15 10.27
N ALA A 168 3.02 14.97 10.90
CA ALA A 168 3.14 14.64 12.31
C ALA A 168 2.67 15.77 13.25
N ALA A 169 2.63 17.02 12.77
CA ALA A 169 2.12 18.17 13.53
C ALA A 169 0.57 18.24 13.58
N VAL A 170 -0.14 17.56 12.67
CA VAL A 170 -1.61 17.65 12.57
C VAL A 170 -2.29 16.93 13.74
N ALA A 171 -2.94 17.66 14.64
CA ALA A 171 -3.49 17.09 15.87
C ALA A 171 -4.66 16.12 15.62
N ASP A 172 -5.57 16.47 14.72
CA ASP A 172 -6.74 15.66 14.37
C ASP A 172 -6.36 14.45 13.50
N SER A 173 -6.78 13.25 13.92
CA SER A 173 -6.44 12.01 13.23
C SER A 173 -7.08 11.91 11.83
N ASN A 174 -8.29 12.45 11.63
CA ASN A 174 -8.98 12.38 10.34
C ASN A 174 -8.32 13.30 9.32
N GLU A 175 -8.01 14.53 9.74
CA GLU A 175 -7.25 15.49 8.97
C GLU A 175 -5.85 14.94 8.64
N ARG A 176 -5.17 14.34 9.62
CA ARG A 176 -3.85 13.72 9.40
C ARG A 176 -3.89 12.67 8.30
N LEU A 177 -4.83 11.73 8.33
CA LEU A 177 -4.92 10.67 7.31
C LEU A 177 -5.25 11.23 5.93
N ARG A 178 -6.17 12.20 5.84
CA ARG A 178 -6.52 12.86 4.58
C ARG A 178 -5.33 13.64 3.99
N ASN A 179 -4.63 14.39 4.83
CA ASN A 179 -3.44 15.13 4.44
C ASN A 179 -2.30 14.18 4.04
N ALA A 180 -2.18 13.03 4.71
CA ALA A 180 -1.19 12.02 4.37
C ALA A 180 -1.46 11.40 2.99
N ILE A 181 -2.70 11.00 2.68
CA ILE A 181 -3.05 10.51 1.34
C ILE A 181 -2.81 11.59 0.29
N THR A 182 -3.23 12.83 0.56
CA THR A 182 -3.00 13.97 -0.36
C THR A 182 -1.52 14.17 -0.63
N ALA A 183 -0.69 14.24 0.42
CA ALA A 183 0.75 14.39 0.31
C ALA A 183 1.42 13.23 -0.44
N LEU A 184 0.92 11.99 -0.25
CA LEU A 184 1.41 10.83 -1.00
C LEU A 184 1.06 10.92 -2.49
N LEU A 185 -0.16 11.37 -2.83
CA LEU A 185 -0.59 11.58 -4.21
C LEU A 185 0.19 12.72 -4.87
N GLU A 186 0.42 13.83 -4.18
CA GLU A 186 1.30 14.92 -4.63
C GLU A 186 2.73 14.41 -4.81
N CYS A 187 3.24 13.58 -3.89
CA CYS A 187 4.55 12.95 -4.01
C CYS A 187 4.64 12.08 -5.28
N LEU A 188 3.59 11.30 -5.57
CA LEU A 188 3.52 10.45 -6.76
C LEU A 188 3.36 11.24 -8.07
N LEU A 189 2.59 12.32 -8.09
CA LEU A 189 2.15 12.95 -9.34
C LEU A 189 2.77 14.33 -9.63
N ASP A 190 3.19 15.05 -8.60
CA ASP A 190 3.62 16.46 -8.73
C ASP A 190 5.13 16.68 -8.46
N THR A 191 5.82 15.63 -8.00
CA THR A 191 7.28 15.61 -7.90
C THR A 191 7.95 15.29 -9.24
N GLY A 192 9.28 15.48 -9.29
CA GLY A 192 10.05 15.23 -10.50
C GLY A 192 10.24 13.74 -10.77
N PHE A 193 9.70 13.25 -11.88
CA PHE A 193 9.95 11.92 -12.44
C PHE A 193 11.34 11.90 -13.06
N ASN A 194 12.28 11.20 -12.44
CA ASN A 194 13.68 11.17 -12.83
C ASN A 194 14.27 9.76 -12.69
N TYR A 195 15.55 9.61 -13.00
CA TYR A 195 16.21 8.30 -13.02
C TYR A 195 16.80 7.89 -11.67
N SER A 196 16.34 8.49 -10.56
CA SER A 196 16.77 8.11 -9.21
C SER A 196 16.53 6.62 -8.95
N SER A 197 15.35 6.11 -9.33
CA SER A 197 15.02 4.69 -9.12
C SER A 197 15.89 3.74 -9.94
N GLU A 198 16.24 4.12 -11.16
CA GLU A 198 17.14 3.33 -12.00
C GLU A 198 18.56 3.31 -11.45
N ASN A 199 18.99 4.40 -10.82
CA ASN A 199 20.31 4.51 -10.22
C ASN A 199 20.43 3.79 -8.87
N HIS A 200 19.40 3.88 -8.02
CA HIS A 200 19.46 3.40 -6.63
C HIS A 200 18.81 2.02 -6.44
N GLU A 201 17.77 1.69 -7.20
CA GLU A 201 17.06 0.41 -7.13
C GLU A 201 17.22 -0.43 -8.41
N ALA A 202 18.18 -0.07 -9.27
CA ALA A 202 18.52 -0.69 -10.55
C ALA A 202 17.45 -0.58 -11.66
N ASN A 203 16.16 -0.40 -11.34
CA ASN A 203 15.13 -0.26 -12.36
C ASN A 203 13.88 0.49 -11.89
N SER A 204 13.25 1.20 -12.83
CA SER A 204 11.92 1.79 -12.68
C SER A 204 10.88 0.96 -13.42
N TRP A 205 9.62 1.02 -13.00
CA TRP A 205 8.57 0.34 -13.74
C TRP A 205 8.27 0.98 -15.10
N PHE A 206 8.65 2.25 -15.33
CA PHE A 206 8.63 2.85 -16.68
C PHE A 206 9.57 2.12 -17.64
N SER A 207 10.86 1.99 -17.29
CA SER A 207 11.86 1.33 -18.15
C SER A 207 11.55 -0.15 -18.37
N GLU A 208 11.04 -0.83 -17.34
CA GLU A 208 10.55 -2.20 -17.47
C GLU A 208 9.35 -2.32 -18.43
N SER A 209 8.39 -1.40 -18.32
CA SER A 209 7.18 -1.39 -19.16
C SER A 209 7.50 -1.09 -20.62
N ALA A 210 8.35 -0.07 -20.88
CA ALA A 210 8.80 0.30 -22.22
C ALA A 210 9.47 -0.88 -22.95
N ARG A 211 10.16 -1.76 -22.20
CA ARG A 211 10.80 -2.97 -22.73
C ARG A 211 9.83 -4.13 -22.97
N ARG A 212 8.89 -4.37 -22.05
CA ARG A 212 8.14 -5.64 -22.00
C ARG A 212 6.69 -5.57 -22.47
N VAL A 213 6.04 -4.40 -22.43
CA VAL A 213 4.63 -4.28 -22.83
C VAL A 213 4.48 -4.44 -24.35
N GLY A 214 5.49 -4.07 -25.14
CA GLY A 214 5.47 -4.17 -26.59
C GLY A 214 4.48 -3.21 -27.27
N GLU A 215 3.95 -2.23 -26.54
CA GLU A 215 3.05 -1.19 -27.04
C GLU A 215 3.87 0.03 -27.52
N PRO A 216 3.91 0.32 -28.84
CA PRO A 216 4.71 1.42 -29.36
C PRO A 216 4.34 2.78 -28.77
N ARG A 217 3.05 2.99 -28.46
CA ARG A 217 2.53 4.25 -27.93
C ARG A 217 3.05 4.60 -26.54
N ILE A 218 3.67 3.69 -25.81
CA ILE A 218 4.23 3.98 -24.47
C ILE A 218 5.73 3.71 -24.39
N LYS A 219 6.38 3.47 -25.53
CA LYS A 219 7.80 3.12 -25.59
C LYS A 219 8.69 4.26 -25.12
N THR A 220 8.30 5.49 -25.43
CA THR A 220 8.91 6.71 -24.90
C THR A 220 7.84 7.61 -24.30
N VAL A 221 8.26 8.56 -23.46
CA VAL A 221 7.33 9.53 -22.87
C VAL A 221 6.76 10.48 -23.93
N GLU A 222 7.50 10.73 -25.02
CA GLU A 222 7.04 11.48 -26.19
C GLU A 222 5.92 10.74 -26.92
N ASP A 223 6.13 9.45 -27.23
CA ASP A 223 5.13 8.61 -27.90
C ASP A 223 3.84 8.55 -27.06
N TRP A 224 3.99 8.43 -25.73
CA TRP A 224 2.85 8.39 -24.81
C TRP A 224 2.10 9.71 -24.78
N GLN A 225 2.82 10.82 -24.69
CA GLN A 225 2.20 12.13 -24.74
C GLN A 225 1.44 12.34 -26.05
N GLU A 226 1.99 11.90 -27.19
CA GLU A 226 1.33 12.07 -28.48
C GLU A 226 0.09 11.19 -28.61
N ALA A 227 0.20 9.89 -28.28
CA ALA A 227 -0.94 8.99 -28.25
C ALA A 227 -2.06 9.47 -27.31
N GLY A 228 -1.69 10.06 -26.17
CA GLY A 228 -2.64 10.61 -25.21
C GLY A 228 -3.34 11.90 -25.68
N LYS A 229 -2.76 12.63 -26.65
CA LYS A 229 -3.45 13.76 -27.30
C LYS A 229 -4.51 13.27 -28.28
N GLU A 230 -4.21 12.22 -29.02
CA GLU A 230 -5.12 11.62 -30.00
C GLU A 230 -6.30 10.91 -29.32
N ASP A 231 -6.02 10.07 -28.33
CA ASP A 231 -7.03 9.32 -27.58
C ASP A 231 -6.65 9.24 -26.10
N PRO A 232 -7.16 10.13 -25.23
CA PRO A 232 -6.87 10.09 -23.79
C PRO A 232 -7.24 8.79 -23.08
N LEU A 233 -8.05 7.92 -23.68
CA LEU A 233 -8.50 6.65 -23.10
C LEU A 233 -7.73 5.44 -23.64
N PHE A 234 -6.79 5.63 -24.57
CA PHE A 234 -6.04 4.55 -25.19
C PHE A 234 -5.35 3.63 -24.16
N VAL A 235 -4.95 4.21 -23.03
CA VAL A 235 -4.32 3.56 -21.88
C VAL A 235 -5.16 2.46 -21.23
N LEU A 236 -6.48 2.47 -21.44
CA LEU A 236 -7.37 1.39 -20.99
C LEU A 236 -7.31 0.14 -21.88
N ASN A 237 -6.80 0.29 -23.10
CA ASN A 237 -6.62 -0.79 -24.07
C ASN A 237 -5.19 -1.35 -24.08
N VAL A 238 -4.27 -0.73 -23.36
CA VAL A 238 -2.88 -1.19 -23.25
C VAL A 238 -2.81 -2.45 -22.37
N LYS A 239 -2.09 -3.46 -22.83
CA LYS A 239 -1.83 -4.70 -22.09
C LYS A 239 -0.68 -4.50 -21.09
N TRP A 240 -0.93 -3.72 -20.03
CA TRP A 240 0.06 -3.47 -18.99
C TRP A 240 0.60 -4.76 -18.35
N LEU A 241 1.78 -4.69 -17.75
CA LEU A 241 2.41 -5.85 -17.13
C LEU A 241 1.59 -6.32 -15.92
N PRO A 242 1.10 -7.58 -15.90
CA PRO A 242 0.37 -8.10 -14.77
C PRO A 242 1.31 -8.31 -13.58
N THR A 243 0.81 -8.03 -12.38
CA THR A 243 1.50 -8.41 -11.15
C THR A 243 1.34 -9.90 -10.84
N GLY A 244 0.34 -10.56 -11.46
CA GLY A 244 -0.09 -11.91 -11.10
C GLY A 244 -0.74 -11.98 -9.71
N ARG A 245 -1.09 -10.83 -9.11
CA ARG A 245 -1.59 -10.70 -7.74
C ARG A 245 -2.83 -9.83 -7.70
N SER A 246 -3.80 -10.27 -6.93
CA SER A 246 -4.97 -9.48 -6.55
C SER A 246 -4.60 -8.41 -5.52
N LEU A 247 -5.46 -7.39 -5.39
CA LEU A 247 -5.34 -6.37 -4.34
C LEU A 247 -5.19 -7.00 -2.94
N ALA A 248 -5.98 -8.03 -2.62
CA ALA A 248 -5.86 -8.78 -1.35
C ALA A 248 -4.46 -9.35 -1.15
N GLN A 249 -3.91 -10.02 -2.18
CA GLN A 249 -2.59 -10.66 -2.09
C GLN A 249 -1.46 -9.65 -1.95
N VAL A 250 -1.57 -8.48 -2.60
CA VAL A 250 -0.58 -7.40 -2.42
C VAL A 250 -0.67 -6.83 -1.00
N ILE A 251 -1.87 -6.58 -0.48
CA ILE A 251 -2.08 -6.14 0.90
C ILE A 251 -1.51 -7.17 1.91
N ASP A 252 -1.78 -8.45 1.69
CA ASP A 252 -1.25 -9.55 2.53
C ASP A 252 0.27 -9.54 2.56
N ARG A 253 0.88 -9.40 1.39
CA ARG A 253 2.32 -9.29 1.24
C ARG A 253 2.89 -8.09 1.98
N ILE A 254 2.25 -6.93 1.93
CA ILE A 254 2.68 -5.73 2.68
C ILE A 254 2.74 -6.06 4.17
N PHE A 255 1.69 -6.67 4.74
CA PHE A 255 1.71 -7.07 6.15
C PHE A 255 2.84 -8.07 6.47
N LEU A 256 3.03 -9.08 5.63
CA LEU A 256 4.11 -10.07 5.80
C LEU A 256 5.50 -9.43 5.77
N ASN A 257 5.74 -8.49 4.85
CA ASN A 257 7.00 -7.75 4.76
C ASN A 257 7.29 -6.91 6.01
N HIS A 258 6.23 -6.52 6.74
CA HIS A 258 6.34 -5.80 8.01
C HIS A 258 6.37 -6.72 9.23
N GLY A 259 6.47 -8.04 9.04
CA GLY A 259 6.44 -9.02 10.13
C GLY A 259 5.08 -9.08 10.83
N ILE A 260 4.03 -8.54 10.20
CA ILE A 260 2.67 -8.57 10.72
C ILE A 260 2.01 -9.81 10.16
N ASP A 261 2.17 -10.91 10.89
CA ASP A 261 1.50 -12.14 10.52
C ASP A 261 0.00 -12.02 10.74
N ALA A 262 -0.77 -12.69 9.89
CA ALA A 262 -2.20 -12.88 10.11
C ALA A 262 -2.40 -13.94 11.19
N ALA A 263 -1.81 -13.78 12.38
CA ALA A 263 -2.03 -14.69 13.50
C ALA A 263 -3.42 -14.44 14.10
N ARG A 264 -4.46 -14.68 13.30
CA ARG A 264 -5.78 -15.02 13.81
C ARG A 264 -5.65 -16.42 14.38
N PRO A 265 -6.12 -16.67 15.61
CA PRO A 265 -6.19 -18.02 16.15
C PRO A 265 -6.94 -18.92 15.15
N ALA A 266 -6.24 -19.91 14.60
CA ALA A 266 -6.76 -20.78 13.55
C ALA A 266 -7.26 -22.12 14.13
N THR A 267 -6.81 -22.44 15.34
CA THR A 267 -7.09 -23.70 16.02
C THR A 267 -7.60 -23.46 17.45
N SER A 268 -8.25 -24.47 18.03
CA SER A 268 -8.62 -24.45 19.45
C SER A 268 -7.39 -24.31 20.37
N SER A 269 -6.23 -24.84 19.96
CA SER A 269 -4.97 -24.70 20.68
C SER A 269 -4.44 -23.26 20.71
N ASP A 270 -4.62 -22.49 19.63
CA ASP A 270 -4.24 -21.07 19.60
C ASP A 270 -5.08 -20.26 20.60
N ILE A 271 -6.40 -20.53 20.64
CA ILE A 271 -7.32 -19.93 21.60
C ILE A 271 -6.99 -20.38 23.03
N ALA A 272 -6.67 -21.66 23.23
CA ALA A 272 -6.29 -22.19 24.53
C ALA A 272 -5.03 -21.53 25.09
N ARG A 273 -4.01 -21.30 24.26
CA ARG A 273 -2.78 -20.59 24.66
C ARG A 273 -3.05 -19.16 25.15
N LEU A 274 -3.98 -18.45 24.51
CA LEU A 274 -4.39 -17.10 24.93
C LEU A 274 -5.04 -17.13 26.33
N ILE A 275 -5.86 -18.14 26.63
CA ILE A 275 -6.51 -18.29 27.94
C ILE A 275 -5.47 -18.70 29.01
N LEU A 276 -4.62 -19.69 28.71
CA LEU A 276 -3.63 -20.25 29.65
C LEU A 276 -2.49 -19.29 29.98
N GLY A 277 -2.05 -18.48 29.02
CA GLY A 277 -1.02 -17.44 29.24
C GLY A 277 -1.45 -16.34 30.22
N SER A 278 -2.73 -16.31 30.58
CA SER A 278 -3.35 -15.24 31.38
C SER A 278 -3.53 -15.56 32.85
N ALA A 279 -3.37 -16.82 33.21
CA ALA A 279 -3.42 -17.27 34.61
C ALA A 279 -2.05 -17.11 35.32
N ARG A 280 -1.05 -16.54 34.62
CA ARG A 280 0.34 -16.36 35.11
C ARG A 280 0.70 -14.92 35.47
N THR A 281 -0.27 -14.01 35.50
CA THR A 281 -0.16 -12.61 35.96
C THR A 281 -1.18 -12.36 37.04
#